data_AF-A0A4U9HB20-F1
#
_entry.id   AF-A0A4U9HB20-F1
#
_cell.length_a   1.000
_cell.length_b   1.000
_cell.length_c   1.000
_cell.angle_alpha   90.00
_cell.angle_beta   90.00
_cell.angle_gamma   90.00
#
_symmetry.space_group_name_H-M   'P 1'
#
loop_
_entity.id
_entity.type
_entity.pdbx_description
1 polymer ?
#
loop_
_entity_poly.entity_id
_entity_poly.type
_entity_poly.pdbx_seq_one_letter_code
_entity_poly.pdbx_strand_id
1 'polypeptide(L)'
;MTPPIELGVLSPTLGPDVLDVRTLGSKGYFTFDPGFTSTASCESKITFIDGDKGVLLHRGFPIEQLAKESSYLEVCYILLYGETPTPEEFETFKTTVTRHTMIHDQITHLFRGFRRDSHPMAVLCGVTGALAAFYHDALDVNNERHREITAYRLLSKMPTVAAMCYKILAGPAVRLPAQRPVLRRQLPAYDVRYAV
;
A
#
# COMPACT_ATOMS: atom_id res chain seq x y z
N MET A 1 26.80 40.22 11.47
CA MET A 1 25.64 39.41 11.89
C MET A 1 24.82 39.13 10.65
N THR A 2 24.60 37.87 10.32
CA THR A 2 23.67 37.47 9.26
C THR A 2 22.24 37.91 9.65
N PRO A 3 21.43 38.40 8.70
CA PRO A 3 20.05 38.77 9.00
C PRO A 3 19.25 37.53 9.45
N PRO A 4 18.29 37.69 10.37
CA PRO A 4 17.43 36.58 10.79
C PRO A 4 16.65 36.03 9.58
N ILE A 5 16.53 34.71 9.51
CA ILE A 5 15.78 34.02 8.46
C ILE A 5 14.44 33.60 9.05
N GLU A 6 13.36 34.17 8.54
CA GLU A 6 12.01 33.72 8.86
C GLU A 6 11.70 32.41 8.12
N LEU A 7 11.13 31.45 8.85
CA LEU A 7 10.65 30.18 8.34
C LEU A 7 9.16 30.06 8.65
N GLY A 8 8.38 29.58 7.68
CA GLY A 8 6.95 29.32 7.89
C GLY A 8 6.74 28.09 8.76
N VAL A 9 5.73 28.15 9.63
CA VAL A 9 5.27 26.99 10.41
C VAL A 9 4.06 26.38 9.69
N LEU A 10 4.09 25.08 9.44
CA LEU A 10 2.97 24.32 8.91
C LEU A 10 2.40 23.46 10.04
N SER A 11 1.12 23.67 10.34
CA SER A 11 0.40 22.91 11.37
C SER A 11 -0.41 21.78 10.73
N PRO A 12 -0.13 20.51 11.02
CA PRO A 12 -0.92 19.39 10.52
C PRO A 12 -2.21 19.19 11.33
N THR A 13 -3.14 18.39 10.80
CA THR A 13 -4.32 17.91 11.54
C THR A 13 -3.99 17.30 12.89
N LEU A 14 -2.95 16.47 12.88
CA LEU A 14 -2.57 15.54 13.92
C LEU A 14 -1.06 15.43 13.87
N GLY A 15 -0.43 15.46 15.05
CA GLY A 15 1.02 15.42 15.19
C GLY A 15 1.63 16.80 15.42
N PRO A 16 2.96 16.88 15.45
CA PRO A 16 3.70 18.11 15.74
C PRO A 16 3.74 19.07 14.54
N ASP A 17 3.82 20.36 14.82
CA ASP A 17 4.08 21.40 13.82
C ASP A 17 5.44 21.17 13.14
N VAL A 18 5.51 21.51 11.85
CA VAL A 18 6.74 21.38 11.06
C VAL A 18 7.20 22.73 10.53
N LEU A 19 8.52 22.92 10.50
CA LEU A 19 9.13 24.14 9.95
C LEU A 19 9.42 23.94 8.46
N ASP A 20 8.95 24.88 7.63
CA ASP A 20 9.19 24.85 6.21
C ASP A 20 10.61 25.32 5.86
N VAL A 21 11.48 24.35 5.61
CA VAL A 21 12.89 24.55 5.25
C VAL A 21 13.15 24.56 3.74
N ARG A 22 12.11 24.51 2.87
CA ARG A 22 12.27 24.45 1.41
C ARG A 22 13.05 25.64 0.83
N THR A 23 12.97 26.81 1.48
CA THR A 23 13.65 28.04 1.06
C THR A 23 15.08 28.19 1.60
N LEU A 24 15.55 27.28 2.46
CA LEU A 24 16.91 27.38 3.03
C LEU A 24 17.99 27.14 1.97
N GLY A 25 17.74 26.22 1.03
CA GLY A 25 18.71 25.89 -0.03
C GLY A 25 19.03 27.08 -0.94
N SER A 26 18.02 27.89 -1.30
CA SER A 26 18.24 29.10 -2.11
C SER A 26 18.98 30.21 -1.34
N LYS A 27 19.01 30.14 -0.01
CA LYS A 27 19.75 31.05 0.87
C LYS A 27 21.16 30.54 1.20
N GLY A 28 21.58 29.39 0.65
CA GLY A 28 22.91 28.81 0.87
C GLY A 28 23.06 28.02 2.17
N TYR A 29 21.95 27.68 2.84
CA TYR A 29 21.94 26.90 4.07
C TYR A 29 21.39 25.49 3.82
N PHE A 30 21.96 24.50 4.51
CA PHE A 30 21.51 23.11 4.49
C PHE A 30 21.33 22.62 5.92
N THR A 31 20.36 21.72 6.11
CA THR A 31 20.19 20.99 7.37
C THR A 31 21.11 19.77 7.38
N PHE A 32 21.59 19.40 8.56
CA PHE A 32 22.38 18.18 8.75
C PHE A 32 21.64 17.27 9.74
N ASP A 33 20.91 16.30 9.21
CA ASP A 33 20.11 15.33 9.97
C ASP A 33 20.31 13.91 9.38
N PRO A 34 21.45 13.26 9.66
CA PRO A 34 21.71 11.91 9.18
C PRO A 34 20.72 10.93 9.84
N GLY A 35 19.80 10.40 9.03
CA GLY A 35 18.75 9.48 9.47
C GLY A 35 17.34 10.07 9.48
N PHE A 36 17.17 11.35 9.11
CA PHE A 36 15.87 12.02 9.02
C PHE A 36 15.06 11.95 10.33
N THR A 37 15.73 12.05 11.47
CA THR A 37 15.08 11.95 12.78
C THR A 37 14.15 13.13 13.07
N SER A 38 14.49 14.30 12.52
CA SER A 38 13.77 15.56 12.74
C SER A 38 13.27 16.17 11.42
N THR A 39 13.34 15.42 10.32
CA THR A 39 12.99 15.90 8.98
C THR A 39 11.72 15.22 8.48
N ALA A 40 10.64 15.99 8.34
CA ALA A 40 9.43 15.54 7.67
C ALA A 40 9.59 15.63 6.13
N SER A 41 9.70 14.49 5.45
CA SER A 41 9.98 14.44 4.01
C SER A 41 8.77 14.57 3.10
N CYS A 42 7.57 14.20 3.58
CA CYS A 42 6.35 14.19 2.77
C CYS A 42 5.11 14.55 3.59
N GLU A 43 4.11 15.08 2.90
CA GLU A 43 2.74 15.16 3.41
C GLU A 43 2.02 13.84 3.09
N SER A 44 1.33 13.27 4.07
CA SER A 44 0.57 12.02 3.89
C SER A 44 -0.78 12.10 4.58
N LYS A 45 -1.78 11.51 3.94
CA LYS A 45 -3.16 11.38 4.46
C LYS A 45 -3.57 9.92 4.65
N ILE A 46 -2.59 9.01 4.68
CA ILE A 46 -2.84 7.56 4.64
C ILE A 46 -2.88 6.97 6.04
N THR A 47 -1.84 7.18 6.85
CA THR A 47 -1.71 6.56 8.17
C THR A 47 -1.12 7.56 9.15
N PHE A 48 -1.70 7.60 10.36
CA PHE A 48 -1.20 8.39 11.48
C PHE A 48 -0.78 7.45 12.61
N ILE A 49 0.35 7.75 13.23
CA ILE A 49 0.94 6.96 14.32
C ILE A 49 1.33 7.91 15.44
N ASP A 50 0.85 7.65 16.65
CA ASP A 50 1.33 8.28 17.90
C ASP A 50 1.82 7.15 18.81
N GLY A 51 3.15 7.02 18.89
CA GLY A 51 3.81 5.94 19.63
C GLY A 51 3.63 6.05 21.15
N ASP A 52 3.54 7.27 21.69
CA ASP A 52 3.42 7.51 23.12
C ASP A 52 2.03 7.13 23.63
N LYS A 53 1.00 7.40 22.82
CA LYS A 53 -0.40 7.02 23.13
C LYS A 53 -0.80 5.66 22.58
N GLY A 54 0.06 5.01 21.79
CA GLY A 54 -0.24 3.73 21.14
C GLY A 54 -1.36 3.83 20.10
N VAL A 55 -1.51 4.98 19.43
CA VAL A 55 -2.58 5.20 18.45
C VAL A 55 -2.07 4.91 17.04
N LEU A 56 -2.80 4.05 16.31
CA LEU A 56 -2.56 3.78 14.89
C LEU A 56 -3.88 3.95 14.13
N LEU A 57 -3.90 4.90 13.20
CA LEU A 57 -5.07 5.21 12.38
C LEU A 57 -4.76 4.98 10.89
N HIS A 58 -5.63 4.27 10.19
CA HIS A 58 -5.62 4.21 8.72
C HIS A 58 -6.78 5.05 8.18
N ARG A 59 -6.48 6.11 7.41
CA ARG A 59 -7.48 7.09 6.94
C ARG A 59 -8.39 7.64 8.05
N GLY A 60 -7.86 7.73 9.28
CA GLY A 60 -8.61 8.17 10.47
C GLY A 60 -9.30 7.05 11.25
N PHE A 61 -9.43 5.84 10.69
CA PHE A 61 -10.01 4.70 11.39
C PHE A 61 -9.00 4.02 12.32
N PRO A 62 -9.33 3.80 13.60
CA PRO A 62 -8.48 3.03 14.51
C PRO A 62 -8.24 1.62 13.99
N ILE A 63 -6.98 1.15 14.09
CA ILE A 63 -6.61 -0.19 13.64
C ILE A 63 -7.43 -1.30 14.33
N GLU A 64 -7.78 -1.11 15.61
CA GLU A 64 -8.59 -2.07 16.36
C GLU A 64 -9.98 -2.26 15.77
N GLN A 65 -10.57 -1.19 15.25
CA GLN A 65 -11.88 -1.23 14.61
C GLN A 65 -11.79 -1.95 13.27
N LEU A 66 -10.83 -1.56 12.42
CA LEU A 66 -10.60 -2.19 11.13
C LEU A 66 -10.30 -3.69 11.25
N ALA A 67 -9.58 -4.10 12.31
CA ALA A 67 -9.25 -5.50 12.54
C ALA A 67 -10.45 -6.36 12.98
N LYS A 68 -11.44 -5.76 13.68
CA LYS A 68 -12.61 -6.48 14.19
C LYS A 68 -13.80 -6.45 13.23
N GLU A 69 -13.99 -5.33 12.54
CA GLU A 69 -15.23 -5.03 11.81
C GLU A 69 -15.06 -5.09 10.28
N SER A 70 -13.84 -4.95 9.76
CA SER A 70 -13.59 -4.89 8.32
C SER A 70 -12.85 -6.12 7.77
N SER A 71 -12.90 -6.27 6.45
CA SER A 71 -12.12 -7.29 5.73
C SER A 71 -10.85 -6.71 5.11
N TYR A 72 -9.85 -7.53 4.82
CA TYR A 72 -8.59 -7.07 4.20
C TYR A 72 -8.81 -6.29 2.89
N LEU A 73 -9.75 -6.73 2.03
CA LEU A 73 -10.05 -6.04 0.78
C LEU A 73 -10.70 -4.67 1.00
N GLU A 74 -11.51 -4.54 2.04
CA GLU A 74 -12.14 -3.28 2.42
C GLU A 74 -11.10 -2.29 2.96
N VAL A 75 -10.18 -2.77 3.80
CA VAL A 75 -9.03 -1.97 4.27
C VAL A 75 -8.15 -1.54 3.09
N CYS A 76 -7.91 -2.42 2.11
CA CYS A 76 -7.17 -2.06 0.90
C CYS A 76 -7.88 -0.96 0.11
N TYR A 77 -9.20 -1.03 -0.02
CA TYR A 77 -10.00 0.00 -0.66
C TYR A 77 -9.87 1.35 0.07
N ILE A 78 -10.04 1.34 1.39
CA ILE A 78 -9.91 2.53 2.24
C ILE A 78 -8.52 3.15 2.07
N LEU A 79 -7.45 2.35 2.09
CA LEU A 79 -6.09 2.87 1.93
C LEU A 79 -5.87 3.50 0.55
N LEU A 80 -6.38 2.89 -0.52
CA LEU A 80 -6.23 3.37 -1.90
C LEU A 80 -7.06 4.64 -2.17
N TYR A 81 -8.34 4.63 -1.81
CA TYR A 81 -9.29 5.68 -2.20
C TYR A 81 -9.56 6.71 -1.10
N GLY A 82 -9.27 6.38 0.16
CA GLY A 82 -9.42 7.29 1.30
C GLY A 82 -10.79 7.27 1.98
N GLU A 83 -11.77 6.57 1.40
CA GLU A 83 -13.14 6.52 1.89
C GLU A 83 -13.62 5.07 2.05
N THR A 84 -14.69 4.88 2.82
CA THR A 84 -15.35 3.58 2.96
C THR A 84 -16.14 3.24 1.69
N PRO A 85 -15.98 2.03 1.12
CA PRO A 85 -16.65 1.66 -0.11
C PRO A 85 -18.16 1.55 0.08
N THR A 86 -18.93 1.96 -0.93
CA THR A 86 -20.35 1.58 -1.00
C THR A 86 -20.50 0.07 -1.26
N PRO A 87 -21.66 -0.52 -0.94
CA PRO A 87 -21.98 -1.92 -1.25
C PRO A 87 -21.68 -2.34 -2.70
N GLU A 88 -21.92 -1.47 -3.67
CA GLU A 88 -21.73 -1.76 -5.11
C GLU A 88 -20.26 -1.62 -5.53
N GLU A 89 -19.58 -0.58 -5.04
CA GLU A 89 -18.14 -0.37 -5.24
C GLU A 89 -17.33 -1.52 -4.66
N PHE A 90 -17.70 -2.00 -3.47
CA PHE A 90 -17.00 -3.10 -2.83
C PHE A 90 -17.11 -4.41 -3.63
N GLU A 91 -18.29 -4.75 -4.16
CA GLU A 91 -18.43 -5.94 -5.01
C GLU A 91 -17.67 -5.78 -6.33
N THR A 92 -17.66 -4.59 -6.91
CA THR A 92 -16.89 -4.29 -8.12
C THR A 92 -15.40 -4.45 -7.87
N PHE A 93 -14.88 -3.85 -6.80
CA PHE A 93 -13.48 -3.95 -6.37
C PHE A 93 -13.08 -5.41 -6.13
N LYS A 94 -13.88 -6.14 -5.35
CA LYS A 94 -13.66 -7.55 -5.06
C LYS A 94 -13.67 -8.42 -6.32
N THR A 95 -14.60 -8.16 -7.23
CA THR A 95 -14.69 -8.89 -8.51
C THR A 95 -13.48 -8.61 -9.38
N THR A 96 -13.03 -7.35 -9.44
CA THR A 96 -11.83 -6.95 -10.17
C THR A 96 -10.58 -7.64 -9.62
N VAL A 97 -10.39 -7.63 -8.29
CA VAL A 97 -9.23 -8.27 -7.65
C VAL A 97 -9.25 -9.79 -7.88
N THR A 98 -10.39 -10.44 -7.69
CA THR A 98 -10.49 -11.90 -7.85
C THR A 98 -10.25 -12.38 -9.28
N ARG A 99 -10.69 -11.60 -10.28
CA ARG A 99 -10.47 -11.91 -11.71
C ARG A 99 -9.01 -11.80 -12.16
N HIS A 100 -8.19 -11.00 -11.48
CA HIS A 100 -6.79 -10.77 -11.87
C HIS A 100 -5.77 -11.59 -11.07
N THR A 101 -6.21 -12.58 -10.30
CA THR A 101 -5.35 -13.44 -9.47
C THR A 101 -4.42 -14.35 -10.26
N MET A 102 -4.81 -14.78 -11.46
CA MET A 102 -4.01 -15.63 -12.33
C MET A 102 -2.81 -14.87 -12.91
N ILE A 103 -1.64 -15.50 -12.89
CA ILE A 103 -0.40 -14.99 -13.50
C ILE A 103 -0.24 -15.53 -14.92
N HIS A 104 0.54 -14.83 -15.74
CA HIS A 104 0.90 -15.30 -17.07
C HIS A 104 1.74 -16.59 -16.98
N ASP A 105 1.48 -17.58 -17.83
CA ASP A 105 2.11 -18.91 -17.71
C ASP A 105 3.64 -18.88 -17.85
N GLN A 106 4.18 -17.94 -18.63
CA GLN A 106 5.63 -17.74 -18.73
C GLN A 106 6.29 -17.33 -17.40
N ILE A 107 5.55 -16.66 -16.50
CA ILE A 107 6.05 -16.36 -15.15
C ILE A 107 6.20 -17.66 -14.35
N THR A 108 5.34 -18.66 -14.57
CA THR A 108 5.49 -20.02 -13.99
C THR A 108 6.79 -20.69 -14.44
N HIS A 109 7.27 -20.42 -15.65
CA HIS A 109 8.59 -20.91 -16.11
C HIS A 109 9.75 -20.20 -15.43
N LEU A 110 9.63 -18.88 -15.18
CA LEU A 110 10.63 -18.13 -14.42
C LEU A 110 10.85 -18.74 -13.03
N PHE A 111 9.78 -19.15 -12.36
CA PHE A 111 9.84 -19.86 -11.09
C PHE A 111 10.67 -21.16 -11.14
N ARG A 112 10.67 -21.87 -12.27
CA ARG A 112 11.49 -23.09 -12.46
C ARG A 112 12.97 -22.80 -12.69
N GLY A 113 13.33 -21.56 -13.04
CA GLY A 113 14.71 -21.12 -13.23
C GLY A 113 15.46 -20.91 -11.91
N PHE A 114 14.75 -20.76 -10.78
CA PHE A 114 15.38 -20.62 -9.47
C PHE A 114 15.83 -21.97 -8.91
N ARG A 115 16.91 -21.96 -8.13
CA ARG A 115 17.40 -23.13 -7.40
C ARG A 115 16.41 -23.49 -6.28
N ARG A 116 16.13 -24.78 -6.06
CA ARG A 116 15.10 -25.25 -5.11
C ARG A 116 15.35 -24.88 -3.64
N ASP A 117 16.60 -24.59 -3.30
CA ASP A 117 17.07 -24.17 -1.99
C ASP A 117 17.20 -22.64 -1.84
N SER A 118 16.68 -21.87 -2.81
CA SER A 118 16.68 -20.41 -2.74
C SER A 118 15.72 -19.92 -1.66
N HIS A 119 16.13 -18.90 -0.90
CA HIS A 119 15.25 -18.28 0.10
C HIS A 119 13.98 -17.71 -0.57
N PRO A 120 12.76 -17.97 -0.03
CA PRO A 120 11.50 -17.57 -0.68
C PRO A 120 11.41 -16.07 -0.94
N MET A 121 11.98 -15.24 -0.06
CA MET A 121 12.02 -13.79 -0.26
C MET A 121 12.87 -13.40 -1.48
N ALA A 122 13.98 -14.10 -1.75
CA ALA A 122 14.80 -13.81 -2.93
C ALA A 122 14.06 -14.14 -4.22
N VAL A 123 13.33 -15.26 -4.23
CA VAL A 123 12.46 -15.65 -5.35
C VAL A 123 11.32 -14.64 -5.53
N LEU A 124 10.68 -14.20 -4.43
CA LEU A 124 9.62 -13.21 -4.45
C LEU A 124 10.12 -11.89 -5.06
N CYS A 125 11.26 -11.36 -4.60
CA CYS A 125 11.86 -10.15 -5.15
C CYS A 125 12.18 -10.28 -6.65
N GLY A 126 12.76 -11.41 -7.06
CA GLY A 126 13.09 -11.67 -8.46
C GLY A 126 11.86 -11.72 -9.37
N VAL A 127 10.80 -12.42 -8.94
CA VAL A 127 9.57 -12.52 -9.71
C VAL A 127 8.80 -11.20 -9.74
N THR A 128 8.69 -10.49 -8.61
CA THR A 128 8.03 -9.18 -8.57
C THR A 128 8.73 -8.17 -9.47
N GLY A 129 10.07 -8.17 -9.52
CA GLY A 129 10.82 -7.34 -10.48
C GLY A 129 10.58 -7.74 -11.94
N ALA A 130 10.44 -9.04 -12.21
CA ALA A 130 10.15 -9.53 -13.56
C ALA A 130 8.73 -9.20 -14.04
N LEU A 131 7.77 -8.89 -13.15
CA LEU A 131 6.40 -8.51 -13.54
C LEU A 131 6.39 -7.33 -14.52
N ALA A 132 7.33 -6.39 -14.40
CA ALA A 132 7.44 -5.26 -15.32
C ALA A 132 7.73 -5.68 -16.77
N ALA A 133 8.45 -6.79 -16.98
CA ALA A 133 8.74 -7.31 -18.32
C ALA A 133 7.53 -8.00 -18.97
N PHE A 134 6.63 -8.59 -18.18
CA PHE A 134 5.44 -9.28 -18.70
C PHE A 134 4.23 -8.34 -18.82
N TYR A 135 4.11 -7.37 -17.91
CA TYR A 135 2.99 -6.43 -17.83
C TYR A 135 3.41 -5.03 -18.26
N HIS A 136 4.07 -4.94 -19.42
CA HIS A 136 4.63 -3.70 -19.96
C HIS A 136 3.58 -2.74 -20.54
N ASP A 137 2.32 -3.17 -20.65
CA ASP A 137 1.19 -2.41 -21.18
C ASP A 137 0.71 -1.28 -20.25
N ALA A 138 1.04 -1.32 -18.96
CA ALA A 138 0.59 -0.35 -17.95
C ALA A 138 1.73 0.21 -17.08
N LEU A 139 2.83 0.66 -17.70
CA LEU A 139 4.03 1.14 -16.99
C LEU A 139 4.16 2.66 -16.86
N ASP A 140 3.35 3.44 -17.58
CA ASP A 140 3.40 4.90 -17.47
C ASP A 140 2.81 5.39 -16.13
N VAL A 141 3.66 5.95 -15.28
CA VAL A 141 3.29 6.45 -13.94
C VAL A 141 2.48 7.75 -14.02
N ASN A 142 2.61 8.51 -15.10
CA ASN A 142 1.88 9.76 -15.27
C ASN A 142 0.41 9.51 -15.67
N ASN A 143 0.12 8.35 -16.27
CA ASN A 143 -1.22 7.96 -16.67
C ASN A 143 -1.99 7.30 -15.52
N GLU A 144 -3.10 7.91 -15.11
CA GLU A 144 -3.91 7.44 -13.98
C GLU A 144 -4.44 6.03 -14.18
N ARG A 145 -4.87 5.70 -15.40
CA ARG A 145 -5.40 4.38 -15.75
C ARG A 145 -4.32 3.31 -15.61
N HIS A 146 -3.08 3.62 -15.99
CA HIS A 146 -1.96 2.69 -15.84
C HIS A 146 -1.62 2.45 -14.37
N ARG A 147 -1.62 3.50 -13.55
CA ARG A 147 -1.44 3.38 -12.08
C ARG A 147 -2.50 2.48 -11.48
N GLU A 148 -3.76 2.67 -11.84
CA GLU A 148 -4.88 1.88 -11.34
C GLU A 148 -4.76 0.40 -11.73
N ILE A 149 -4.54 0.11 -13.02
CA ILE A 149 -4.37 -1.26 -13.53
C ILE A 149 -3.21 -1.95 -12.80
N THR A 150 -2.08 -1.26 -12.62
CA THR A 150 -0.89 -1.81 -11.96
C THR A 150 -1.13 -2.04 -10.46
N ALA A 151 -1.84 -1.15 -9.77
CA ALA A 151 -2.23 -1.34 -8.38
C ALA A 151 -3.12 -2.58 -8.21
N TYR A 152 -4.14 -2.75 -9.06
CA TYR A 152 -4.99 -3.94 -9.05
C TYR A 152 -4.21 -5.23 -9.35
N ARG A 153 -3.30 -5.20 -10.33
CA ARG A 153 -2.46 -6.36 -10.67
C ARG A 153 -1.58 -6.77 -9.51
N LEU A 154 -0.94 -5.82 -8.83
CA LEU A 154 -0.11 -6.10 -7.65
C LEU A 154 -0.96 -6.69 -6.52
N LEU A 155 -2.07 -6.05 -6.15
CA LEU A 155 -2.95 -6.52 -5.10
C LEU A 155 -3.47 -7.95 -5.36
N SER A 156 -3.80 -8.25 -6.61
CA SER A 156 -4.37 -9.54 -7.02
C SER A 156 -3.32 -10.64 -7.13
N LYS A 157 -2.12 -10.33 -7.64
CA LYS A 157 -1.10 -11.35 -8.00
C LYS A 157 -0.12 -11.61 -6.87
N MET A 158 0.12 -10.67 -5.97
CA MET A 158 1.07 -10.84 -4.86
C MET A 158 0.76 -12.07 -3.99
N PRO A 159 -0.50 -12.37 -3.61
CA PRO A 159 -0.82 -13.60 -2.89
C PRO A 159 -0.50 -14.87 -3.70
N THR A 160 -0.77 -14.86 -5.00
CA THR A 160 -0.47 -15.98 -5.90
C THR A 160 1.04 -16.21 -5.99
N VAL A 161 1.82 -15.15 -6.21
CA VAL A 161 3.29 -15.20 -6.28
C VAL A 161 3.87 -15.72 -4.96
N ALA A 162 3.41 -15.19 -3.82
CA ALA A 162 3.84 -15.65 -2.50
C ALA A 162 3.54 -17.15 -2.27
N ALA A 163 2.36 -17.62 -2.66
CA ALA A 163 1.99 -19.04 -2.58
C ALA A 163 2.87 -19.92 -3.49
N MET A 164 3.25 -19.42 -4.67
CA MET A 164 4.17 -20.12 -5.58
C MET A 164 5.61 -20.17 -5.04
N CYS A 165 6.10 -19.10 -4.41
CA CYS A 165 7.39 -19.10 -3.72
C CYS A 165 7.43 -20.20 -2.65
N TYR A 166 6.37 -20.32 -1.85
CA TYR A 166 6.27 -21.38 -0.85
C TYR A 166 6.21 -22.79 -1.48
N LYS A 167 5.46 -22.96 -2.57
CA LYS A 167 5.34 -24.24 -3.29
C LYS A 167 6.69 -24.76 -3.81
N ILE A 168 7.59 -23.88 -4.25
CA ILE A 168 8.91 -24.28 -4.74
C ILE A 168 9.76 -24.90 -3.63
N LEU A 169 9.59 -24.42 -2.39
CA LEU A 169 10.29 -24.92 -1.21
C LEU A 169 9.65 -26.21 -0.68
N ALA A 170 8.32 -26.25 -0.60
CA ALA A 170 7.58 -27.35 0.01
C ALA A 170 7.34 -28.55 -0.92
N GLY A 171 7.56 -28.42 -2.22
CA GLY A 171 7.25 -29.46 -3.21
C GLY A 171 5.79 -29.42 -3.71
N PRO A 172 5.30 -30.45 -4.43
CA PRO A 172 4.17 -30.31 -5.37
C PRO A 172 2.78 -30.02 -4.79
N ALA A 173 2.58 -29.96 -3.48
CA ALA A 173 1.25 -30.00 -2.87
C ALA A 173 0.76 -28.64 -2.31
N VAL A 174 0.49 -27.65 -3.18
CA VAL A 174 -0.33 -26.48 -2.84
C VAL A 174 -1.32 -26.20 -3.98
N ARG A 175 -2.61 -26.16 -3.64
CA ARG A 175 -3.73 -25.86 -4.55
C ARG A 175 -3.79 -24.35 -4.84
N LEU A 176 -3.97 -23.97 -6.10
CA LEU A 176 -4.25 -22.59 -6.50
C LEU A 176 -5.56 -22.10 -5.84
N PRO A 177 -5.74 -20.79 -5.63
CA PRO A 177 -6.91 -20.26 -4.93
C PRO A 177 -8.21 -20.71 -5.60
N ALA A 178 -9.07 -21.38 -4.83
CA ALA A 178 -10.42 -21.77 -5.26
C ALA A 178 -11.38 -20.60 -5.05
N GLN A 179 -12.19 -20.27 -6.07
CA GLN A 179 -13.25 -19.26 -5.96
C GLN A 179 -14.28 -19.70 -4.91
N ARG A 180 -14.48 -18.92 -3.82
CA ARG A 180 -15.50 -19.19 -2.79
C ARG A 180 -16.62 -18.13 -2.84
N PRO A 181 -17.90 -18.53 -2.64
CA PRO A 181 -19.04 -17.62 -2.63
C PRO A 181 -19.12 -16.77 -1.35
N VAL A 182 -19.68 -15.56 -1.47
CA VAL A 182 -19.66 -14.48 -0.46
C VAL A 182 -20.99 -14.45 0.30
N LEU A 183 -20.96 -14.55 1.64
CA LEU A 183 -22.12 -14.31 2.51
C LEU A 183 -21.95 -12.96 3.23
N ARG A 184 -22.85 -12.00 2.97
CA ARG A 184 -22.88 -10.66 3.60
C ARG A 184 -23.79 -10.65 4.84
N ARG A 185 -23.37 -9.97 5.91
CA ARG A 185 -24.25 -9.46 6.98
C ARG A 185 -24.03 -7.96 7.14
N GLN A 186 -25.12 -7.19 7.19
CA GLN A 186 -25.18 -5.73 7.33
C GLN A 186 -25.21 -5.30 8.81
N LEU A 187 -24.60 -4.16 9.14
CA LEU A 187 -24.81 -3.40 10.40
C LEU A 187 -24.83 -1.87 10.11
N PRO A 188 -25.52 -1.05 10.94
CA PRO A 188 -25.95 0.32 10.61
C PRO A 188 -24.96 1.43 11.02
N ALA A 189 -25.08 2.59 10.36
CA ALA A 189 -24.19 3.74 10.41
C ALA A 189 -24.57 4.81 11.46
N TYR A 190 -23.57 5.53 11.99
CA TYR A 190 -23.74 6.80 12.69
C TYR A 190 -22.69 7.84 12.22
N ASP A 191 -23.15 9.08 12.16
CA ASP A 191 -22.64 10.20 11.37
C ASP A 191 -22.02 11.27 12.29
N VAL A 192 -20.73 11.61 12.16
CA VAL A 192 -20.12 12.81 12.77
C VAL A 192 -18.92 13.29 11.94
N ARG A 193 -18.90 14.58 11.61
CA ARG A 193 -17.88 15.27 10.80
C ARG A 193 -16.91 16.08 11.68
N TYR A 194 -15.63 16.13 11.34
CA TYR A 194 -14.71 17.23 11.70
C TYR A 194 -13.64 17.49 10.63
N ALA A 195 -13.17 18.73 10.62
CA ALA A 195 -12.22 19.32 9.68
C ALA A 195 -10.79 19.31 10.23
N VAL A 196 -9.84 19.31 9.30
CA VAL A 196 -8.38 19.41 9.47
C VAL A 196 -7.92 20.84 9.33
#